data_AF-A0A1S2QLU0-F1
#
_entry.id   AF-A0A1S2QLU0-F1
#
_cell.length_a   1.000
_cell.length_b   1.000
_cell.length_c   1.000
_cell.angle_alpha   90.00
_cell.angle_beta   90.00
_cell.angle_gamma   90.00
#
_symmetry.space_group_name_H-M   'P 1'
#
loop_
_entity.id
_entity.type
_entity.pdbx_description
1 polymer ?
#
loop_
_entity_poly.entity_id
_entity_poly.type
_entity_poly.pdbx_seq_one_letter_code
_entity_poly.pdbx_strand_id
1 'polypeptide(L)' 'MGFELLQGADGNPVAVAFTSPAKLVAALGDAQPWVAVPVGWFARAMHDNGLGPVRVDPQLPPGVRVWSAEDVRTYTEAVQ' A
#
# COMPACT_ATOMS: atom_id res chain seq x y z
N MET A 1 -13.93 0.98 4.15
CA MET A 1 -12.88 0.89 3.11
C MET A 1 -11.56 0.68 3.86
N GLY A 2 -10.82 -0.39 3.54
CA GLY A 2 -9.54 -0.70 4.17
C GLY A 2 -8.38 -0.44 3.21
N PHE A 3 -7.20 -0.11 3.74
CA PHE A 3 -5.96 0.03 2.98
C PHE A 3 -5.01 -1.11 3.35
N GLU A 4 -4.26 -1.62 2.39
CA GLU A 4 -3.15 -2.52 2.67
C GLU A 4 -2.00 -1.72 3.31
N LEU A 5 -1.41 -2.28 4.38
CA LEU A 5 -0.26 -1.72 5.08
C LEU A 5 0.93 -2.67 4.91
N LEU A 6 2.12 -2.11 4.72
CA LEU A 6 3.34 -2.92 4.70
C LEU A 6 3.81 -3.22 6.12
N GLN A 7 4.64 -4.25 6.27
CA GLN A 7 5.29 -4.55 7.54
C GLN A 7 6.62 -3.81 7.66
N GLY A 8 6.81 -3.09 8.76
CA GLY A 8 8.08 -2.50 9.14
C GLY A 8 9.08 -3.55 9.64
N ALA A 9 10.36 -3.19 9.71
CA ALA A 9 11.41 -4.06 10.24
C ALA A 9 11.23 -4.40 11.73
N ASP A 10 10.49 -3.56 12.45
CA ASP A 10 10.06 -3.74 13.84
C ASP A 10 8.77 -4.57 13.97
N GLY A 11 8.21 -5.06 12.85
CA GLY A 11 6.95 -5.80 12.81
C GLY A 11 5.70 -4.93 12.96
N ASN A 12 5.85 -3.59 12.97
CA ASN A 12 4.72 -2.68 13.04
C ASN A 12 4.16 -2.38 11.63
N PRO A 13 2.85 -2.18 11.50
CA PRO A 13 2.25 -1.77 10.23
C PRO A 13 2.71 -0.37 9.81
N VAL A 14 3.08 -0.23 8.55
CA VAL A 14 3.57 1.00 7.92
C VAL A 14 2.66 1.36 6.76
N ALA A 15 2.04 2.54 6.86
CA ALA A 15 1.29 3.12 5.77
C ALA A 15 2.24 3.69 4.70
N VAL A 16 2.02 3.31 3.45
CA VAL A 16 2.84 3.74 2.32
C VAL A 16 1.98 4.44 1.29
N ALA A 17 2.49 5.53 0.72
CA ALA A 17 1.90 6.22 -0.41
C ALA A 17 2.96 6.49 -1.48
N PHE A 18 2.54 6.57 -2.74
CA PHE A 18 3.40 6.92 -3.86
C PHE A 18 2.88 8.18 -4.53
N THR A 19 3.81 9.03 -4.97
CA THR A 19 3.47 10.29 -5.68
C THR A 19 3.06 10.08 -7.13
N SER A 20 3.26 8.88 -7.67
CA SER A 20 2.81 8.52 -9.01
C SER A 20 2.58 7.01 -9.15
N PRO A 21 1.69 6.57 -10.07
CA PRO A 21 1.53 5.16 -10.40
C PRO A 21 2.83 4.50 -10.89
N ALA A 22 3.68 5.23 -11.64
CA ALA A 22 4.96 4.69 -12.12
C ALA A 22 5.90 4.31 -10.97
N LYS A 23 5.97 5.13 -9.91
CA LYS A 23 6.76 4.80 -8.71
C LYS A 23 6.16 3.63 -7.92
N LEU A 24 4.83 3.58 -7.82
CA LEU A 24 4.13 2.47 -7.20
C LEU A 24 4.45 1.15 -7.91
N VAL A 25 4.32 1.13 -9.24
CA VAL A 25 4.61 -0.03 -10.08
C VAL A 25 6.07 -0.44 -9.98
N ALA A 26 7.00 0.52 -10.00
CA ALA A 26 8.42 0.21 -9.85
C ALA A 26 8.76 -0.43 -8.49
N ALA A 27 7.97 -0.16 -7.46
CA ALA A 27 8.18 -0.68 -6.10
C ALA A 27 7.40 -1.98 -5.81
N LEU A 28 6.14 -2.08 -6.25
CA LEU A 28 5.19 -3.12 -5.87
C LEU A 28 4.70 -3.98 -7.04
N GLY A 29 5.17 -3.72 -8.26
CA GLY A 29 4.80 -4.45 -9.47
C GLY A 29 3.52 -3.95 -10.13
N ASP A 30 3.30 -4.41 -11.37
CA ASP A 30 2.22 -3.95 -12.25
C ASP A 30 0.82 -4.35 -11.77
N ALA A 31 0.71 -5.42 -10.98
CA ALA A 31 -0.56 -5.98 -10.56
C ALA A 31 -1.07 -5.43 -9.22
N GLN A 32 -0.34 -4.51 -8.57
CA GLN A 32 -0.76 -3.91 -7.30
C GLN A 32 -2.05 -3.09 -7.48
N PRO A 33 -3.16 -3.42 -6.79
CA PRO A 33 -4.33 -2.56 -6.73
C PRO A 33 -4.01 -1.26 -6.00
N TRP A 34 -4.49 -0.13 -6.53
CA TRP A 34 -4.22 1.19 -5.96
C TRP A 34 -5.41 2.14 -6.17
N VAL A 35 -5.43 3.20 -5.35
CA VAL A 35 -6.39 4.30 -5.46
C VAL A 35 -5.66 5.61 -5.21
N ALA A 36 -6.01 6.66 -5.97
CA ALA A 36 -5.54 8.00 -5.70
C ALA A 36 -6.38 8.66 -4.61
N VAL A 37 -5.74 9.18 -3.56
CA VAL A 37 -6.39 9.91 -2.47
C VAL A 37 -5.57 11.14 -2.08
N PRO A 38 -6.18 12.20 -1.52
CA PRO A 38 -5.43 13.30 -0.95
C PRO A 38 -4.55 12.82 0.21
N VAL A 39 -3.24 13.10 0.15
CA VAL A 39 -2.28 12.61 1.15
C VAL A 39 -2.60 13.09 2.57
N GLY A 40 -3.11 14.32 2.72
CA GLY A 40 -3.52 14.85 4.02
C GLY A 40 -4.70 14.09 4.64
N TRP A 41 -5.65 13.67 3.80
CA TRP A 41 -6.76 12.82 4.25
C TRP A 41 -6.24 11.44 4.67
N PHE A 42 -5.36 10.83 3.87
CA PHE A 42 -4.82 9.50 4.17
C PHE A 42 -3.96 9.52 5.44
N ALA A 43 -3.08 10.50 5.60
CA ALA A 43 -2.27 10.67 6.80
C ALA A 43 -3.12 10.85 8.06
N ARG A 44 -4.22 11.63 7.96
CA ARG A 44 -5.17 11.78 9.05
C ARG A 44 -5.87 10.46 9.38
N ALA A 45 -6.30 9.71 8.38
CA ALA A 45 -6.94 8.41 8.58
C ALA A 45 -6.00 7.42 9.29
N MET A 46 -4.72 7.36 8.92
CA MET A 46 -3.73 6.51 9.61
C MET A 46 -3.56 6.91 11.07
N HIS A 47 -3.37 8.21 11.32
CA HIS A 47 -3.25 8.75 12.68
C HIS A 47 -4.46 8.40 13.55
N ASP A 48 -5.68 8.60 13.03
CA ASP A 48 -6.92 8.34 13.78
C ASP A 48 -7.12 6.84 14.07
N ASN A 49 -6.42 5.94 13.37
CA ASN A 49 -6.39 4.50 13.63
C ASN A 49 -5.19 4.06 14.50
N GLY A 50 -4.46 5.01 15.10
CA GLY A 50 -3.29 4.71 15.95
C GLY A 50 -2.05 4.23 15.19
N LEU A 51 -2.00 4.45 13.87
CA LEU A 51 -0.86 4.09 13.03
C LEU A 51 0.15 5.23 12.96
N GLY A 52 1.39 4.87 12.62
CA GLY A 52 2.48 5.81 12.41
C GLY A 52 2.29 6.70 11.16
N PRO A 53 3.24 7.63 10.93
CA PRO A 53 3.20 8.52 9.76
C PRO A 53 3.28 7.74 8.45
N VAL A 54 2.57 8.25 7.43
CA VAL A 54 2.63 7.73 6.06
C VAL A 54 4.03 7.95 5.48
N ARG A 55 4.62 6.88 4.93
CA ARG A 55 5.87 6.93 4.18
C ARG A 55 5.58 7.20 2.70
N VAL A 56 6.14 8.28 2.17
CA VAL A 56 5.94 8.68 0.77
C VAL A 56 7.15 8.25 -0.06
N ASP A 57 6.89 7.53 -1.15
CA ASP A 57 7.90 6.96 -2.07
C ASP A 57 9.05 6.21 -1.35
N PRO A 58 8.78 5.32 -0.38
CA PRO A 58 9.85 4.64 0.35
C PRO A 58 10.62 3.67 -0.56
N GLN A 59 11.90 3.44 -0.22
CA GLN A 59 12.63 2.29 -0.73
C GLN A 59 12.16 1.03 0.01
N LEU A 60 11.73 0.03 -0.74
CA LEU A 60 11.25 -1.23 -0.19
C LEU A 60 12.38 -2.25 -0.10
N PRO A 61 12.45 -3.03 0.99
CA PRO A 61 13.44 -4.10 1.09
C PRO A 61 13.11 -5.22 0.09
N PRO A 62 14.11 -6.04 -0.31
CA PRO A 62 13.84 -7.26 -1.05
C PRO A 62 12.88 -8.18 -0.28
N GLY A 63 12.01 -8.89 -1.00
CA GLY A 63 11.07 -9.85 -0.41
C GLY A 63 9.77 -9.26 0.14
N VAL A 64 9.50 -7.98 -0.09
CA VAL A 64 8.14 -7.43 0.09
C VAL A 64 7.18 -8.22 -0.79
N ARG A 65 6.03 -8.63 -0.22
CA ARG A 65 4.94 -9.24 -0.95
C ARG A 65 4.47 -8.26 -2.04
N VAL A 66 4.44 -8.74 -3.27
CA VAL A 66 3.82 -8.05 -4.41
C VAL A 66 2.57 -8.80 -4.85
N TRP A 67 1.62 -8.08 -5.43
CA TRP A 67 0.45 -8.71 -6.02
C TRP A 67 0.83 -9.38 -7.34
N SER A 68 0.29 -10.57 -7.58
CA SER A 68 0.25 -11.21 -8.89
C SER A 68 -1.08 -10.95 -9.58
N ALA A 69 -1.14 -11.18 -10.90
CA ALA A 69 -2.41 -11.11 -11.64
C ALA A 69 -3.43 -12.15 -11.14
N GLU A 70 -2.97 -13.28 -10.58
CA GLU A 70 -3.83 -14.30 -9.98
C GLU A 70 -4.42 -13.84 -8.64
N ASP A 71 -3.63 -13.13 -7.81
CA ASP A 71 -4.12 -12.51 -6.58
C ASP A 71 -5.25 -11.52 -6.90
N VAL A 72 -5.06 -10.68 -7.92
CA VAL A 72 -6.08 -9.69 -8.33
C VAL A 72 -7.36 -10.37 -8.80
N ARG A 73 -7.25 -11.43 -9.59
CA ARG A 73 -8.42 -12.21 -10.06
C ARG A 73 -9.19 -12.80 -8.89
N THR A 74 -8.47 -13.51 -8.01
CA THR A 74 -9.04 -14.16 -6.82
C THR A 74 -9.74 -13.15 -5.93
N TYR A 75 -9.11 -12.00 -5.69
CA TYR A 75 -9.68 -10.96 -4.84
C TYR A 75 -10.91 -10.31 -5.47
N THR A 76 -10.90 -10.09 -6.79
CA THR A 76 -12.06 -9.55 -7.52
C THR A 76 -13.26 -10.48 -7.45
N GLU A 77 -13.04 -11.79 -7.56
CA GLU A 77 -14.08 -12.81 -7.43
C GLU A 77 -14.62 -12.92 -6.00
N ALA A 78 -13.79 -12.67 -4.99
CA ALA A 78 -14.18 -12.72 -3.58
C ALA A 78 -15.00 -11.52 -3.08
N VAL A 79 -14.99 -10.39 -3.79
CA VAL A 79 -15.75 -9.17 -3.43
C VAL A 79 -17.01 -8.95 -4.27
N GLN A 80 -17.36 -9.89 -5.15
CA GLN A 80 -18.63 -9.95 -5.88
C GLN A 80 -19.71 -10.64 -5.03
#